data_AF-A0A925BUE4-F1
#
_entry.id   AF-A0A925BUE4-F1
#
_cell.length_a   1.000
_cell.length_b   1.000
_cell.length_c   1.000
_cell.angle_alpha   90.00
_cell.angle_beta   90.00
_cell.angle_gamma   90.00
#
_symmetry.space_group_name_H-M   'P 1'
#
loop_
_entity.id
_entity.type
_entity.pdbx_description
1 polymer ?
#
loop_
_entity_poly.entity_id
_entity_poly.type
_entity_poly.pdbx_seq_one_letter_code
_entity_poly.pdbx_strand_id
1 'polypeptide(L)'
;MINCVFHLPARLNKMLARSLVLGTLSTLGLLSGFTPNLSRQTSHLFDSAAYAQSQESVFTRYVRAAYELEITRRPLDEEVKRLTGGNAPSNVCSNVDQVQANVRDQVRGICAGFATQRKAIVYGKYKLSQDEFNGFQRQMIDPSTRSEMEAKVNAELKRLALIK
;
A
#
# COMPACT_ATOMS: atom_id res chain seq x y z
N MET A 1 66.37 12.61 49.71
CA MET A 1 66.83 13.21 48.44
C MET A 1 65.66 13.18 47.46
N ILE A 2 65.12 14.37 47.17
CA ILE A 2 64.63 14.90 45.88
C ILE A 2 63.88 13.99 44.88
N ASN A 3 62.70 14.53 44.49
CA ASN A 3 61.93 14.44 43.23
C ASN A 3 60.95 13.28 42.96
N CYS A 4 59.67 13.62 42.80
CA CYS A 4 59.17 14.05 41.49
C CYS A 4 57.83 14.80 41.59
N VAL A 5 57.80 16.02 41.05
CA VAL A 5 56.56 16.77 40.77
C VAL A 5 56.07 16.34 39.39
N PHE A 6 54.81 15.91 39.29
CA PHE A 6 54.05 15.94 38.04
C PHE A 6 52.82 16.83 38.24
N HIS A 7 52.84 17.99 37.59
CA HIS A 7 51.68 18.82 37.37
C HIS A 7 50.74 18.13 36.38
N LEU A 8 49.47 17.95 36.75
CA LEU A 8 48.40 17.61 35.81
C LEU A 8 47.40 18.78 35.71
N PRO A 9 46.96 19.16 34.49
CA PRO A 9 46.16 20.35 34.24
C PRO A 9 44.68 20.18 34.64
N ALA A 10 44.13 21.27 35.19
CA ALA A 10 42.75 21.42 35.69
C ALA A 10 41.65 21.45 34.59
N ARG A 11 41.73 20.58 33.57
CA ARG A 11 40.74 20.48 32.48
C ARG A 11 40.17 19.09 32.22
N LEU A 12 40.32 18.15 33.15
CA LEU A 12 39.68 16.82 33.10
C LEU A 12 38.40 16.71 33.96
N ASN A 13 37.98 17.78 34.64
CA ASN A 13 36.85 17.77 35.58
C ASN A 13 35.47 18.09 34.97
N LYS A 14 35.36 18.34 33.65
CA LYS A 14 34.06 18.73 33.04
C LYS A 14 33.41 17.68 32.15
N MET A 15 34.11 16.58 31.80
CA MET A 15 33.55 15.51 30.96
C MET A 15 33.32 14.16 31.68
N LEU A 16 33.66 14.04 32.96
CA LEU A 16 33.36 12.84 33.76
C LEU A 16 32.15 13.00 34.71
N ALA A 17 31.65 14.21 34.92
CA ALA A 17 30.51 14.48 35.80
C ALA A 17 29.12 14.29 35.15
N ARG A 18 29.04 13.92 33.85
CA ARG A 18 27.76 13.75 33.14
C ARG A 18 27.36 12.30 32.87
N SER A 19 28.19 11.32 33.19
CA SER A 19 27.87 9.90 33.01
C SER A 19 27.52 9.17 34.30
N LEU A 20 27.52 9.85 35.46
CA LEU A 20 27.30 9.24 36.78
C LEU A 20 25.96 9.64 37.44
N VAL A 21 24.92 9.96 36.66
CA VAL A 21 23.56 10.23 37.17
C VAL A 21 22.51 9.28 36.55
N LEU A 22 22.88 8.43 35.60
CA LEU A 22 21.97 7.48 34.93
C LEU A 22 22.23 6.00 35.29
N GLY A 23 22.82 5.73 36.47
CA GLY A 23 23.33 4.40 36.80
C GLY A 23 22.95 3.80 38.16
N THR A 24 22.07 4.41 38.96
CA THR A 24 21.82 3.93 40.35
C THR A 24 20.36 3.89 40.81
N LEU A 25 19.36 3.89 39.91
CA LEU A 25 17.94 3.81 40.27
C LEU A 25 17.25 2.48 39.86
N SER A 26 17.99 1.38 39.73
CA SER A 26 17.42 0.10 39.24
C SER A 26 17.32 -1.03 40.28
N THR A 27 17.53 -0.79 41.58
CA THR A 27 17.63 -1.91 42.56
C THR A 27 16.90 -1.71 43.89
N LEU A 28 15.89 -0.85 43.98
CA LEU A 28 15.06 -0.71 45.20
C LEU A 28 13.53 -0.80 44.98
N GLY A 29 13.09 -1.22 43.79
CA GLY A 29 11.65 -1.34 43.47
C GLY A 29 11.01 -2.71 43.74
N LEU A 30 11.79 -3.74 44.08
CA LEU A 30 11.29 -5.14 44.11
C LEU A 30 10.96 -5.68 45.51
N LEU A 31 11.09 -4.90 46.58
CA LEU A 31 10.89 -5.40 47.97
C LEU A 31 9.94 -4.58 48.84
N SER A 32 9.34 -3.52 48.34
CA SER A 32 8.24 -2.82 49.03
C SER A 32 6.96 -3.04 48.23
N GLY A 33 6.20 -4.06 48.65
CA GLY A 33 4.85 -4.37 48.15
C GLY A 33 3.87 -3.23 48.40
N PHE A 34 4.03 -2.15 47.67
CA PHE A 34 3.07 -1.08 47.52
C PHE A 34 2.46 -1.25 46.13
N THR A 35 1.37 -2.00 46.04
CA THR A 35 0.47 -1.93 44.90
C THR A 35 -0.41 -0.70 45.11
N PRO A 36 -0.17 0.45 44.45
CA PRO A 36 -1.16 1.50 44.48
C PRO A 36 -2.37 0.95 43.71
N ASN A 37 -3.49 0.84 44.41
CA ASN A 37 -4.77 0.57 43.79
C ASN A 37 -5.14 1.76 42.90
N LEU A 38 -4.60 1.80 41.68
CA LEU A 38 -5.13 2.61 40.59
C LEU A 38 -6.28 1.83 39.94
N SER A 39 -7.36 1.65 40.69
CA SER A 39 -8.68 1.46 40.11
C SER A 39 -9.13 2.79 39.49
N ARG A 40 -8.58 3.12 38.32
CA ARG A 40 -9.18 4.10 37.42
C ARG A 40 -9.00 3.59 35.99
N GLN A 41 -10.03 2.85 35.56
CA GLN A 41 -10.32 2.41 34.20
C GLN A 41 -9.36 2.92 33.11
N THR A 42 -8.34 2.14 32.80
CA THR A 42 -7.56 2.24 31.56
C THR A 42 -7.40 0.85 30.93
N SER A 43 -8.49 0.10 30.87
CA SER A 43 -8.53 -1.25 30.30
C SER A 43 -9.19 -1.30 28.92
N HIS A 44 -9.00 -0.28 28.07
CA HIS A 44 -9.52 -0.29 26.69
C HIS A 44 -8.65 0.41 25.62
N LEU A 45 -7.48 0.96 25.94
CA LEU A 45 -6.69 1.73 24.94
C LEU A 45 -5.61 0.92 24.21
N PHE A 46 -5.37 -0.34 24.60
CA PHE A 46 -4.38 -1.21 23.93
C PHE A 46 -4.97 -2.45 23.26
N ASP A 47 -6.27 -2.73 23.38
CA ASP A 47 -6.92 -3.81 22.63
C ASP A 47 -7.20 -3.44 21.16
N SER A 48 -7.23 -2.15 20.81
CA SER A 48 -7.49 -1.71 19.43
C SER A 48 -6.29 -1.82 18.48
N ALA A 49 -5.08 -2.10 18.98
CA ALA A 49 -3.91 -2.32 18.11
C ALA A 49 -3.89 -3.73 17.50
N ALA A 50 -4.58 -4.71 18.12
CA ALA A 50 -4.61 -6.10 17.66
C ALA A 50 -5.80 -6.42 16.73
N TYR A 51 -6.85 -5.59 16.71
CA TYR A 51 -8.11 -5.89 16.01
C TYR A 51 -8.35 -5.12 14.69
N ALA A 52 -7.38 -4.32 14.21
CA ALA A 52 -7.48 -3.69 12.88
C ALA A 52 -7.04 -4.62 11.71
N GLN A 53 -6.72 -5.88 11.99
CA GLN A 53 -6.09 -6.80 11.03
C GLN A 53 -7.06 -7.65 10.19
N SER A 54 -8.37 -7.52 10.35
CA SER A 54 -9.31 -8.50 9.76
C SER A 54 -9.87 -8.15 8.38
N GLN A 55 -9.74 -6.91 7.89
CA GLN A 55 -10.29 -6.56 6.57
C GLN A 55 -9.31 -5.76 5.71
N GLU A 56 -8.99 -6.33 4.54
CA GLU A 56 -8.17 -5.68 3.52
C GLU A 56 -8.80 -4.35 3.08
N SER A 57 -7.99 -3.30 3.01
CA SER A 57 -8.48 -1.95 2.70
C SER A 57 -9.13 -1.89 1.31
N VAL A 58 -10.12 -1.01 1.14
CA VAL A 58 -10.79 -0.77 -0.15
C VAL A 58 -9.78 -0.42 -1.25
N PHE A 59 -8.75 0.36 -0.91
CA PHE A 59 -7.67 0.70 -1.83
C PHE A 59 -6.81 -0.51 -2.21
N THR A 60 -6.45 -1.36 -1.26
CA THR A 60 -5.69 -2.60 -1.55
C THR A 60 -6.49 -3.53 -2.47
N ARG A 61 -7.79 -3.70 -2.20
CA ARG A 61 -8.69 -4.48 -3.08
C ARG A 61 -8.77 -3.88 -4.48
N TYR A 62 -8.83 -2.56 -4.60
CA TYR A 62 -8.76 -1.85 -5.88
C TYR A 62 -7.45 -2.12 -6.62
N VAL A 63 -6.30 -2.03 -5.95
CA VAL A 63 -4.99 -2.26 -6.58
C VAL A 63 -4.87 -3.69 -7.12
N ARG A 64 -5.29 -4.69 -6.33
CA ARG A 64 -5.32 -6.08 -6.81
C ARG A 64 -6.27 -6.27 -8.00
N ALA A 65 -7.47 -5.69 -7.93
CA ALA A 65 -8.44 -5.76 -9.02
C ALA A 65 -7.90 -5.12 -10.30
N ALA A 66 -7.33 -3.91 -10.21
CA ALA A 66 -6.77 -3.20 -11.35
C ALA A 66 -5.59 -3.96 -11.97
N TYR A 67 -4.72 -4.53 -11.14
CA TYR A 67 -3.60 -5.35 -11.61
C TYR A 67 -4.07 -6.60 -12.36
N GLU A 68 -4.99 -7.36 -11.78
CA GLU A 68 -5.54 -8.57 -12.40
C GLU A 68 -6.31 -8.26 -13.69
N LEU A 69 -7.06 -7.15 -13.71
CA LEU A 69 -7.71 -6.66 -14.93
C LEU A 69 -6.70 -6.35 -16.03
N GLU A 70 -5.59 -5.69 -15.71
CA GLU A 70 -4.59 -5.32 -16.71
C GLU A 70 -3.87 -6.54 -17.28
N ILE A 71 -3.53 -7.53 -16.44
CA ILE A 71 -2.99 -8.81 -16.91
C ILE A 71 -3.99 -9.53 -17.81
N THR A 72 -5.27 -9.50 -17.45
CA THR A 72 -6.34 -10.12 -18.24
C THR A 72 -6.55 -9.39 -19.58
N ARG A 73 -6.44 -8.05 -19.59
CA ARG A 73 -6.68 -7.21 -20.77
C ARG A 73 -5.60 -7.35 -21.83
N ARG A 74 -4.33 -7.47 -21.44
CA ARG A 74 -3.18 -7.49 -22.37
C ARG A 74 -3.27 -8.54 -23.49
N PRO A 75 -3.48 -9.83 -23.21
CA PRO A 75 -3.57 -10.83 -24.28
C PRO A 75 -4.80 -10.61 -25.18
N LEU A 76 -5.89 -10.05 -24.64
CA LEU A 76 -7.07 -9.70 -25.44
C LEU A 76 -6.82 -8.51 -26.36
N ASP A 77 -6.05 -7.52 -25.89
CA ASP A 77 -5.60 -6.37 -26.70
C ASP A 77 -4.69 -6.82 -27.84
N GLU A 78 -3.77 -7.75 -27.57
CA GLU A 78 -2.91 -8.38 -28.57
C GLU A 78 -3.71 -9.17 -29.61
N GLU A 79 -4.72 -9.93 -29.16
CA GLU A 79 -5.59 -10.68 -30.07
C GLU A 79 -6.41 -9.74 -30.96
N VAL A 80 -6.95 -8.65 -30.42
CA VAL A 80 -7.65 -7.64 -31.24
C VAL A 80 -6.69 -6.99 -32.24
N LYS A 81 -5.47 -6.65 -31.83
CA LYS A 81 -4.43 -6.14 -32.75
C LYS A 81 -4.15 -7.12 -33.88
N ARG A 82 -4.04 -8.42 -33.58
CA ARG A 82 -3.84 -9.48 -34.58
C ARG A 82 -5.00 -9.58 -35.55
N LEU A 83 -6.24 -9.61 -35.05
CA LEU A 83 -7.45 -9.70 -35.88
C LEU A 83 -7.61 -8.51 -36.83
N THR A 84 -7.25 -7.31 -36.35
CA THR A 84 -7.40 -6.06 -37.12
C THR A 84 -6.19 -5.72 -37.99
N GLY A 85 -5.11 -6.50 -37.94
CA GLY A 85 -3.83 -6.17 -38.57
C GLY A 85 -3.22 -4.86 -38.02
N GLY A 86 -3.48 -4.54 -36.75
CA GLY A 86 -2.99 -3.34 -36.09
C GLY A 86 -3.88 -2.09 -36.25
N ASN A 87 -4.97 -2.18 -37.02
CA ASN A 87 -5.83 -1.03 -37.34
C ASN A 87 -7.05 -0.90 -36.42
N ALA A 88 -6.97 -1.40 -35.19
CA ALA A 88 -8.05 -1.25 -34.22
C ALA A 88 -8.20 0.24 -33.80
N PRO A 89 -9.43 0.77 -33.75
CA PRO A 89 -9.66 2.13 -33.25
C PRO A 89 -9.31 2.22 -31.76
N SER A 90 -8.96 3.43 -31.31
CA SER A 90 -8.81 3.70 -29.89
C SER A 90 -10.10 3.37 -29.14
N ASN A 91 -9.98 2.82 -27.94
CA ASN A 91 -11.11 2.34 -27.16
C ASN A 91 -12.03 1.41 -27.97
N VAL A 92 -11.43 0.40 -28.62
CA VAL A 92 -12.07 -0.49 -29.61
C VAL A 92 -13.42 -1.06 -29.18
N CYS A 93 -13.60 -1.38 -27.90
CA CYS A 93 -14.87 -1.93 -27.42
C CYS A 93 -16.03 -0.92 -27.40
N SER A 94 -15.75 0.38 -27.33
CA SER A 94 -16.76 1.43 -27.52
C SER A 94 -16.92 1.83 -28.98
N ASN A 95 -15.95 1.51 -29.83
CA ASN A 95 -15.91 1.90 -31.25
C ASN A 95 -15.93 0.68 -32.18
N VAL A 96 -16.56 -0.42 -31.76
CA VAL A 96 -16.49 -1.71 -32.47
C VAL A 96 -17.06 -1.62 -33.89
N ASP A 97 -17.98 -0.69 -34.14
CA ASP A 97 -18.58 -0.49 -35.46
C ASP A 97 -17.59 0.11 -36.48
N GLN A 98 -16.49 0.71 -36.03
CA GLN A 98 -15.39 1.19 -36.87
C GLN A 98 -14.41 0.06 -37.24
N VAL A 99 -14.55 -1.13 -36.66
CA VAL A 99 -13.75 -2.31 -37.01
C VAL A 99 -14.20 -2.88 -38.36
N GLN A 100 -13.22 -3.38 -39.13
CA GLN A 100 -13.42 -4.06 -40.42
C GLN A 100 -14.51 -5.14 -40.32
N ALA A 101 -15.42 -5.16 -41.29
CA ALA A 101 -16.65 -5.95 -41.21
C ALA A 101 -16.40 -7.46 -41.04
N ASN A 102 -15.33 -8.00 -41.63
CA ASN A 102 -14.99 -9.42 -41.59
C ASN A 102 -14.54 -9.93 -40.20
N VAL A 103 -14.06 -9.05 -39.31
CA VAL A 103 -13.60 -9.42 -37.95
C VAL A 103 -14.41 -8.75 -36.84
N ARG A 104 -15.36 -7.89 -37.18
CA ARG A 104 -16.15 -7.09 -36.23
C ARG A 104 -16.83 -7.95 -35.16
N ASP A 105 -17.44 -9.07 -35.56
CA ASP A 105 -18.18 -9.94 -34.63
C ASP A 105 -17.24 -10.67 -33.66
N GLN A 106 -16.04 -11.05 -34.11
CA GLN A 106 -15.02 -11.64 -33.25
C GLN A 106 -14.53 -10.62 -32.21
N VAL A 107 -14.26 -9.38 -32.64
CA VAL A 107 -13.87 -8.30 -31.74
C VAL A 107 -14.99 -7.97 -30.75
N ARG A 108 -16.26 -7.97 -31.19
CA ARG A 108 -17.42 -7.79 -30.30
C ARG A 108 -17.49 -8.90 -29.24
N GLY A 109 -17.22 -10.15 -29.64
CA GLY A 109 -17.13 -11.29 -28.73
C GLY A 109 -16.05 -11.11 -27.66
N ILE A 110 -14.85 -10.68 -28.05
CA ILE A 110 -13.75 -10.38 -27.11
C ILE A 110 -14.17 -9.30 -26.12
N CYS A 111 -14.77 -8.21 -26.59
CA CYS A 111 -15.23 -7.11 -25.74
C CYS A 111 -16.32 -7.53 -24.75
N ALA A 112 -17.30 -8.33 -25.19
CA ALA A 112 -18.34 -8.88 -24.31
C ALA A 112 -17.76 -9.84 -23.25
N GLY A 113 -16.81 -10.68 -23.66
CA GLY A 113 -16.06 -11.57 -22.77
C GLY A 113 -15.29 -10.80 -21.71
N PHE A 114 -14.53 -9.78 -22.12
CA PHE A 114 -13.77 -8.93 -21.21
C PHE A 114 -14.69 -8.16 -20.25
N ALA A 115 -15.83 -7.64 -20.71
CA ALA A 115 -16.80 -6.98 -19.84
C ALA A 115 -17.35 -7.92 -18.75
N THR A 116 -17.55 -9.20 -19.09
CA THR A 116 -17.97 -10.24 -18.14
C THR A 116 -16.87 -10.55 -17.12
N GLN A 117 -15.64 -10.76 -17.59
CA GLN A 117 -14.47 -10.98 -16.73
C GLN A 117 -14.23 -9.79 -15.80
N ARG A 118 -14.38 -8.56 -16.29
CA ARG A 118 -14.26 -7.35 -15.47
C ARG A 118 -15.24 -7.37 -14.30
N LYS A 119 -16.51 -7.69 -14.55
CA LYS A 119 -17.52 -7.79 -13.48
C LYS A 119 -17.16 -8.88 -12.47
N ALA A 120 -16.72 -10.04 -12.95
CA ALA A 120 -16.31 -11.15 -12.09
C ALA A 120 -15.10 -10.79 -11.21
N ILE A 121 -14.09 -10.11 -11.76
CA ILE A 121 -12.89 -9.68 -11.03
C ILE A 121 -13.25 -8.58 -10.02
N VAL A 122 -13.82 -7.46 -10.48
CA VAL A 122 -14.01 -6.27 -9.64
C VAL A 122 -15.09 -6.51 -8.57
N TYR A 123 -16.26 -6.99 -8.98
CA TYR A 123 -17.43 -7.08 -8.11
C TYR A 123 -17.55 -8.47 -7.47
N GLY A 124 -17.19 -9.52 -8.22
CA GLY A 124 -17.26 -10.91 -7.76
C GLY A 124 -16.14 -11.28 -6.80
N LYS A 125 -14.88 -11.11 -7.21
CA LYS A 125 -13.69 -11.54 -6.47
C LYS A 125 -13.25 -10.52 -5.43
N TYR A 126 -13.03 -9.28 -5.84
CA TYR A 126 -12.53 -8.22 -4.95
C TYR A 126 -13.61 -7.46 -4.18
N LYS A 127 -14.90 -7.77 -4.45
CA LYS A 127 -16.05 -7.23 -3.72
C LYS A 127 -16.06 -5.70 -3.66
N LEU A 128 -15.57 -5.03 -4.71
CA LEU A 128 -15.67 -3.59 -4.83
C LEU A 128 -17.08 -3.24 -5.32
N SER A 129 -17.63 -2.13 -4.87
CA SER A 129 -18.77 -1.53 -5.54
C SER A 129 -18.33 -0.84 -6.84
N GLN A 130 -19.31 -0.53 -7.70
CA GLN A 130 -19.05 0.27 -8.88
C GLN A 130 -18.49 1.65 -8.53
N ASP A 131 -18.99 2.28 -7.47
CA ASP A 131 -18.56 3.62 -7.06
C ASP A 131 -17.17 3.63 -6.44
N GLU A 132 -16.82 2.61 -5.66
CA GLU A 132 -15.47 2.43 -5.12
C GLU A 132 -14.45 2.29 -6.25
N PHE A 133 -14.69 1.36 -7.18
CA PHE A 133 -13.76 1.13 -8.30
C PHE A 133 -13.66 2.36 -9.21
N ASN A 134 -14.80 2.93 -9.60
CA ASN A 134 -14.82 4.10 -10.48
C ASN A 134 -14.25 5.35 -9.78
N GLY A 135 -14.38 5.47 -8.46
CA GLY A 135 -13.80 6.55 -7.67
C GLY A 135 -12.29 6.61 -7.75
N PHE A 136 -11.62 5.45 -7.67
CA PHE A 136 -10.18 5.38 -7.88
C PHE A 136 -9.78 5.55 -9.35
N GLN A 137 -10.56 5.01 -10.30
CA GLN A 137 -10.31 5.22 -11.72
C GLN A 137 -10.38 6.71 -12.09
N ARG A 138 -11.32 7.47 -11.52
CA ARG A 138 -11.39 8.93 -11.72
C ARG A 138 -10.12 9.64 -11.26
N GLN A 139 -9.55 9.25 -10.11
CA GLN A 139 -8.28 9.80 -9.62
C GLN A 139 -7.09 9.43 -10.51
N MET A 140 -7.12 8.26 -11.16
CA MET A 140 -6.06 7.86 -12.11
C MET A 140 -6.09 8.65 -13.43
N ILE A 141 -7.26 9.16 -13.84
CA ILE A 141 -7.40 9.90 -15.11
C ILE A 141 -7.40 11.42 -14.93
N ASP A 142 -7.71 11.92 -13.72
CA ASP A 142 -7.73 13.33 -13.41
C ASP A 142 -6.29 13.89 -13.31
N PRO A 143 -5.90 14.86 -14.15
CA PRO A 143 -4.55 15.43 -14.13
C PRO A 143 -4.11 15.98 -12.78
N SER A 144 -5.04 16.46 -11.95
CA SER A 144 -4.74 17.05 -10.65
C SER A 144 -4.35 16.02 -9.57
N THR A 145 -4.80 14.77 -9.72
CA THR A 145 -4.57 13.71 -8.72
C THR A 145 -3.77 12.52 -9.28
N ARG A 146 -3.61 12.43 -10.60
CA ARG A 146 -2.98 11.31 -11.30
C ARG A 146 -1.60 10.96 -10.78
N SER A 147 -0.70 11.95 -10.64
CA SER A 147 0.70 11.66 -10.22
C SER A 147 0.76 11.06 -8.81
N GLU A 148 -0.03 11.60 -7.87
CA GLU A 148 -0.11 11.08 -6.50
C GLU A 148 -0.74 9.68 -6.49
N MET A 149 -1.81 9.47 -7.26
CA MET A 149 -2.51 8.20 -7.34
C MET A 149 -1.64 7.10 -7.97
N GLU A 150 -0.89 7.42 -9.04
CA GLU A 150 0.09 6.52 -9.66
C GLU A 150 1.18 6.12 -8.65
N ALA A 151 1.70 7.08 -7.86
CA ALA A 151 2.68 6.79 -6.82
C ALA A 151 2.12 5.85 -5.73
N LYS A 152 0.88 6.11 -5.27
CA LYS A 152 0.19 5.25 -4.29
C LYS A 152 -0.04 3.83 -4.82
N VAL A 153 -0.52 3.70 -6.05
CA VAL A 153 -0.74 2.39 -6.68
C VAL A 153 0.58 1.64 -6.83
N ASN A 154 1.65 2.31 -7.29
CA ASN A 154 2.97 1.68 -7.42
C ASN A 154 3.55 1.22 -6.08
N ALA A 155 3.42 2.03 -5.02
CA ALA A 155 3.85 1.65 -3.68
C ALA A 155 3.10 0.42 -3.18
N GLU A 156 1.78 0.37 -3.41
CA GLU A 156 0.94 -0.74 -2.98
C GLU A 156 1.21 -2.02 -3.79
N LEU A 157 1.42 -1.92 -5.10
CA LEU A 157 1.82 -3.06 -5.94
C LEU A 157 3.14 -3.67 -5.45
N LYS A 158 4.11 -2.85 -5.05
CA LYS A 158 5.38 -3.31 -4.44
C LYS A 158 5.16 -3.96 -3.09
N ARG A 159 4.35 -3.34 -2.21
CA ARG A 159 3.99 -3.88 -0.89
C ARG A 159 3.32 -5.26 -1.02
N LEU A 160 2.53 -5.45 -2.07
CA LEU A 160 1.83 -6.70 -2.38
C LEU A 160 2.71 -7.72 -3.14
N ALA A 161 3.95 -7.38 -3.47
CA ALA A 161 4.85 -8.19 -4.29
C ALA A 161 4.27 -8.57 -5.68
N LEU A 162 3.42 -7.71 -6.24
CA LEU A 162 2.84 -7.87 -7.58
C LEU A 162 3.76 -7.32 -8.68
N ILE A 163 4.68 -6.43 -8.30
CA ILE A 163 5.75 -5.89 -9.15
C ILE A 163 7.07 -5.85 -8.36
N LYS A 164 8.19 -5.75 -9.08
CA LYS A 164 9.54 -5.61 -8.51
C LYS A 164 9.89 -4.16 -8.21
#